data_AF-A0A820N335-F1
#
_entry.id   AF-A0A820N335-F1
#
_cell.length_a   1.000
_cell.length_b   1.000
_cell.length_c   1.000
_cell.angle_alpha   90.00
_cell.angle_beta   90.00
_cell.angle_gamma   90.00
#
_symmetry.space_group_name_H-M   'P 1'
#
loop_
_entity.id
_entity.type
_entity.pdbx_description
1 polymer ?
#
loop_
_entity_poly.entity_id
_entity_poly.type
_entity_poly.pdbx_seq_one_letter_code
_entity_poly.pdbx_strand_id
1 'polypeptide(L)'
;FNDTKLKKFITFNTKDIGQWPDHKVEPLWITAAKQYKKSAVLYWPTSHNEFNGIRPSYYTSKYSDSVPLREKIDDAITFFSEFSFQLVMLYHFEPDKQGHEYGPNSNEIREIVRIYISNPFYL
;
A
#
# COMPACT_ATOMS: atom_id res chain seq x y z
N PHE A 1 13.88 -5.66 -11.58
CA PHE A 1 14.43 -6.97 -11.18
C PHE A 1 14.47 -7.87 -12.41
N ASN A 2 15.64 -8.42 -12.76
CA ASN A 2 15.82 -9.24 -13.96
C ASN A 2 15.88 -10.71 -13.53
N ASP A 3 14.79 -11.46 -13.68
CA ASP A 3 14.82 -12.91 -13.52
C ASP A 3 15.39 -13.50 -14.82
N THR A 4 16.58 -14.08 -14.76
CA THR A 4 17.25 -14.68 -15.93
C THR A 4 16.50 -15.88 -16.53
N LYS A 5 15.53 -16.48 -15.83
CA LYS A 5 14.70 -17.59 -16.35
C LYS A 5 13.44 -17.11 -17.06
N LEU A 6 12.87 -15.98 -16.64
CA LEU A 6 11.74 -15.34 -17.29
C LEU A 6 12.30 -14.11 -17.99
N LYS A 7 12.57 -14.19 -19.31
CA LYS A 7 12.98 -13.04 -20.15
C LYS A 7 11.87 -11.98 -20.25
N LYS A 8 11.44 -11.45 -19.11
CA LYS A 8 10.35 -10.50 -18.93
C LYS A 8 10.89 -9.44 -17.99
N PHE A 9 11.18 -8.27 -18.56
CA PHE A 9 11.47 -7.09 -17.77
C PHE A 9 10.21 -6.75 -16.99
N ILE A 10 10.25 -6.82 -15.66
CA ILE A 10 9.22 -6.22 -14.82
C ILE A 10 9.48 -4.71 -14.86
N THR A 11 8.90 -4.04 -15.85
CA THR A 11 8.71 -2.59 -15.81
C THR A 11 7.55 -2.29 -14.86
N PHE A 12 7.77 -1.42 -13.87
CA PHE A 12 6.72 -0.89 -13.01
C PHE A 12 5.82 0.07 -13.81
N ASN A 13 5.07 -0.47 -14.78
CA ASN A 13 3.98 0.25 -15.41
C ASN A 13 2.71 -0.08 -14.61
N THR A 14 2.17 0.91 -13.93
CA THR A 14 1.06 0.77 -12.97
C THR A 14 -0.24 0.22 -13.57
N LYS A 15 -0.32 0.11 -14.90
CA LYS A 15 -1.45 -0.45 -15.64
C LYS A 15 -1.44 -1.98 -15.78
N ASP A 16 -0.30 -2.65 -15.59
CA ASP A 16 -0.13 -4.08 -15.90
C ASP A 16 0.24 -4.95 -14.69
N ILE A 17 0.08 -4.46 -13.45
CA ILE A 17 0.48 -5.22 -12.24
C ILE A 17 -0.46 -6.41 -11.94
N GLY A 18 -1.29 -6.86 -12.88
CA GLY A 18 -2.30 -7.90 -12.67
C GLY A 18 -1.76 -9.28 -12.30
N GLN A 19 -0.45 -9.50 -12.38
CA GLN A 19 0.19 -10.73 -11.90
C GLN A 19 1.46 -10.36 -11.13
N TRP A 20 1.38 -10.43 -9.80
CA TRP A 20 2.58 -10.65 -9.00
C TRP A 20 3.29 -11.87 -9.58
N PRO A 21 4.62 -11.82 -9.81
CA PRO A 21 5.34 -12.98 -10.28
C PRO A 21 5.23 -14.05 -9.19
N ASP A 22 4.45 -15.08 -9.52
CA ASP A 22 4.58 -16.46 -9.06
C ASP A 22 3.63 -16.99 -7.99
N HIS A 23 2.71 -16.24 -7.37
CA HIS A 23 1.87 -16.77 -6.27
C HIS A 23 2.65 -17.53 -5.17
N LYS A 24 3.99 -17.37 -5.11
CA LYS A 24 4.88 -18.14 -4.23
C LYS A 24 5.00 -17.52 -2.84
N VAL A 25 4.77 -16.21 -2.75
CA VAL A 25 4.85 -15.46 -1.50
C VAL A 25 3.47 -14.93 -1.18
N GLU A 26 2.91 -15.44 -0.09
CA GLU A 26 1.58 -15.06 0.38
C GLU A 26 1.62 -13.68 1.05
N PRO A 27 0.79 -12.71 0.62
CA PRO A 27 0.65 -11.44 1.32
C PRO A 27 -0.01 -11.58 2.69
N LEU A 28 0.37 -10.72 3.63
CA LEU A 28 -0.14 -10.75 5.01
C LEU A 28 -1.68 -10.69 5.09
N TRP A 29 -2.32 -9.90 4.23
CA TRP A 29 -3.78 -9.77 4.19
C TRP A 29 -4.50 -11.02 3.70
N ILE A 30 -3.82 -11.87 2.92
CA ILE A 30 -4.31 -13.20 2.52
C ILE A 30 -4.20 -14.17 3.69
N THR A 31 -3.10 -14.14 4.45
CA THR A 31 -2.95 -14.93 5.67
C THR A 31 -4.06 -14.62 6.69
N ALA A 32 -4.38 -13.33 6.88
CA ALA A 32 -5.50 -12.90 7.74
C ALA A 32 -6.84 -13.47 7.26
N ALA A 33 -7.13 -13.39 5.96
CA ALA A 33 -8.36 -13.92 5.38
C ALA A 33 -8.48 -15.44 5.55
N LYS A 34 -7.38 -16.19 5.36
CA LYS A 34 -7.32 -17.65 5.59
C LYS A 34 -7.59 -18.04 7.05
N GLN A 35 -7.31 -17.15 8.00
CA GLN A 35 -7.60 -17.33 9.42
C GLN A 35 -8.96 -16.74 9.83
N TYR A 36 -9.85 -16.48 8.85
CA TYR A 36 -11.18 -15.92 9.06
C TYR A 36 -11.17 -14.55 9.76
N LYS A 37 -10.09 -13.78 9.56
CA LYS A 37 -9.97 -12.40 10.04
C LYS A 37 -10.27 -11.43 8.91
N LYS A 38 -10.95 -10.33 9.23
CA LYS A 38 -11.22 -9.26 8.27
C LYS A 38 -9.94 -8.46 8.05
N SER A 39 -9.57 -8.29 6.78
CA SER A 39 -8.42 -7.49 6.36
C SER A 39 -8.82 -6.40 5.37
N ALA A 40 -8.35 -5.17 5.60
CA ALA A 40 -8.54 -4.03 4.70
C ALA A 40 -7.19 -3.60 4.16
N VAL A 41 -7.10 -3.41 2.84
CA VAL A 41 -5.86 -3.00 2.17
C VAL A 41 -6.11 -1.70 1.42
N LEU A 42 -5.72 -0.59 2.05
CA LEU A 42 -5.98 0.76 1.60
C LEU A 42 -4.79 1.31 0.81
N TYR A 43 -5.08 1.74 -0.41
CA TYR A 43 -4.17 2.41 -1.34
C TYR A 43 -2.91 1.60 -1.72
N TRP A 44 -2.79 0.36 -1.29
CA TRP A 44 -1.63 -0.47 -1.64
C TRP A 44 -1.66 -0.86 -3.13
N PRO A 45 -0.59 -0.62 -3.90
CA PRO A 45 -0.51 -1.12 -5.27
C PRO A 45 -0.72 -2.63 -5.29
N THR A 46 -1.56 -3.16 -6.18
CA THR A 46 -1.91 -4.60 -6.27
C THR A 46 -2.86 -5.14 -5.20
N SER A 47 -3.44 -4.33 -4.32
CA SER A 47 -4.43 -4.81 -3.34
C SER A 47 -5.66 -5.46 -3.99
N HIS A 48 -5.97 -5.08 -5.23
CA HIS A 48 -7.03 -5.65 -6.05
C HIS A 48 -6.65 -6.95 -6.77
N ASN A 49 -5.44 -7.48 -6.59
CA ASN A 49 -5.08 -8.76 -7.18
C ASN A 49 -5.54 -9.90 -6.29
N GLU A 50 -5.94 -10.99 -6.95
CA GLU A 50 -6.30 -12.22 -6.27
C GLU A 50 -5.08 -13.09 -6.05
N PHE A 51 -5.03 -13.75 -4.89
CA PHE A 51 -4.03 -14.76 -4.59
C PHE A 51 -4.72 -16.10 -4.35
N ASN A 52 -4.59 -17.03 -5.31
CA ASN A 52 -5.19 -18.37 -5.26
C ASN A 52 -6.69 -18.36 -4.91
N GLY A 53 -7.49 -17.51 -5.55
CA GLY A 53 -8.93 -17.40 -5.23
C GLY A 53 -9.28 -16.48 -4.06
N ILE A 54 -8.28 -15.96 -3.33
CA ILE A 54 -8.49 -15.23 -2.07
C ILE A 54 -8.13 -13.76 -2.24
N ARG A 55 -8.93 -12.90 -1.61
CA ARG A 55 -8.78 -11.45 -1.55
C ARG A 55 -8.91 -10.96 -0.10
N PRO A 56 -8.37 -9.77 0.23
CA PRO A 56 -8.73 -9.12 1.49
C PRO A 56 -10.23 -8.83 1.54
N SER A 57 -10.78 -8.68 2.74
CA SER A 57 -12.20 -8.35 2.94
C SER A 57 -12.56 -6.98 2.37
N TYR A 58 -11.61 -6.05 2.33
CA TYR A 58 -11.74 -4.77 1.65
C TYR A 58 -10.43 -4.38 0.96
N TYR A 59 -10.52 -3.74 -0.21
CA TYR A 59 -9.38 -3.14 -0.88
C TYR A 59 -9.80 -1.91 -1.69
N THR A 60 -8.90 -0.94 -1.81
CA THR A 60 -9.06 0.16 -2.78
C THR A 60 -8.65 -0.31 -4.17
N SER A 61 -9.51 -0.15 -5.17
CA SER A 61 -9.24 -0.66 -6.52
C SER A 61 -8.06 0.00 -7.24
N LYS A 62 -7.84 1.30 -6.99
CA LYS A 62 -6.72 2.07 -7.53
C LYS A 62 -6.07 2.92 -6.46
N TYR A 63 -4.76 3.06 -6.58
CA TYR A 63 -4.03 4.07 -5.83
C TYR A 63 -4.46 5.47 -6.30
N SER A 64 -4.67 6.39 -5.35
CA SER A 64 -4.85 7.82 -5.64
C SER A 64 -3.91 8.65 -4.78
N ASP A 65 -3.11 9.50 -5.44
CA ASP A 65 -2.28 10.52 -4.82
C ASP A 65 -3.09 11.78 -4.47
N SER A 66 -4.31 11.91 -5.00
CA SER A 66 -5.20 13.05 -4.73
C SER A 66 -5.79 13.03 -3.31
N VAL A 67 -5.77 11.88 -2.63
CA VAL A 67 -6.34 11.73 -1.29
C VAL A 67 -5.28 12.11 -0.26
N PRO A 68 -5.52 13.13 0.59
CA PRO A 68 -4.60 13.53 1.65
C PRO A 68 -4.32 12.40 2.64
N LEU A 69 -3.10 12.34 3.18
CA LEU A 69 -2.70 11.31 4.15
C LEU A 69 -3.67 11.24 5.35
N ARG A 70 -4.17 12.38 5.83
CA ARG A 70 -5.09 12.43 6.95
C ARG A 70 -6.37 11.64 6.68
N GLU A 71 -6.99 11.86 5.51
CA GLU A 71 -8.19 11.13 5.11
C GLU A 71 -7.92 9.63 5.00
N LYS A 72 -6.76 9.23 4.45
CA LYS A 72 -6.37 7.81 4.38
C LYS A 72 -6.21 7.17 5.76
N ILE A 73 -5.72 7.92 6.75
CA ILE A 73 -5.59 7.46 8.14
C ILE A 73 -6.97 7.37 8.79
N ASP A 74 -7.84 8.36 8.57
CA ASP A 74 -9.21 8.34 9.10
C ASP A 74 -9.98 7.12 8.55
N ASP A 75 -9.85 6.81 7.24
CA ASP A 75 -10.39 5.59 6.66
C ASP A 75 -9.84 4.34 7.37
N ALA A 76 -8.53 4.26 7.59
CA ALA A 76 -7.90 3.13 8.27
C ALA A 76 -8.42 2.93 9.69
N ILE A 77 -8.60 4.02 10.44
CA ILE A 77 -9.15 4.01 11.80
C ILE A 77 -10.60 3.52 11.77
N THR A 78 -11.42 4.03 10.86
CA THR A 78 -12.83 3.61 10.69
C THR A 78 -12.95 2.10 10.46
N PHE A 79 -12.06 1.50 9.67
CA PHE A 79 -12.02 0.04 9.49
C PHE A 79 -11.77 -0.72 10.80
N PHE A 80 -10.91 -0.20 11.67
CA PHE A 80 -10.69 -0.78 13.00
C PHE A 80 -11.86 -0.54 13.94
N SER A 81 -12.29 0.70 14.13
CA SER A 81 -13.22 1.11 15.17
C SER A 81 -14.67 0.77 14.86
N GLU A 82 -15.11 0.97 13.61
CA GLU A 82 -16.53 0.84 13.24
C GLU A 82 -16.82 -0.52 12.59
N PHE A 83 -15.90 -1.02 11.76
CA PHE A 83 -16.12 -2.26 11.01
C PHE A 83 -15.45 -3.50 11.64
N SER A 84 -14.71 -3.32 12.74
CA SER A 84 -14.04 -4.38 13.51
C SER A 84 -13.10 -5.24 12.66
N PHE A 85 -12.30 -4.61 11.80
CA PHE A 85 -11.24 -5.29 11.06
C PHE A 85 -10.06 -5.60 11.98
N GLN A 86 -9.42 -6.76 11.81
CA GLN A 86 -8.27 -7.16 12.63
C GLN A 86 -6.93 -6.79 12.00
N LEU A 87 -6.92 -6.56 10.69
CA LEU A 87 -5.75 -6.08 9.96
C LEU A 87 -6.18 -4.98 9.01
N VAL A 88 -5.54 -3.82 9.11
CA VAL A 88 -5.65 -2.75 8.12
C VAL A 88 -4.25 -2.41 7.67
N MET A 89 -4.02 -2.43 6.36
CA MET A 89 -2.80 -1.90 5.77
C MET A 89 -3.11 -0.60 5.04
N LEU A 90 -2.23 0.37 5.19
CA LEU A 90 -2.31 1.65 4.53
C LEU A 90 -1.00 1.92 3.78
N TYR A 91 -1.09 2.27 2.49
CA TYR A 91 0.04 2.75 1.71
C TYR A 91 -0.01 4.26 1.53
N HIS A 92 1.12 4.92 1.78
CA HIS A 92 1.36 6.31 1.47
C HIS A 92 2.72 6.45 0.78
N PHE A 93 2.76 7.26 -0.26
CA PHE A 93 3.87 7.30 -1.21
C PHE A 93 4.96 8.31 -0.84
N GLU A 94 4.73 9.21 0.12
CA GLU A 94 5.78 10.10 0.60
C GLU A 94 6.60 9.41 1.71
N PRO A 95 7.90 9.67 1.81
CA PRO A 95 8.68 10.71 1.12
C PRO A 95 9.30 10.28 -0.23
N ASP A 96 8.89 9.14 -0.80
CA ASP A 96 9.51 8.59 -2.02
C ASP A 96 9.36 9.53 -3.23
N LYS A 97 8.19 10.16 -3.43
CA LYS A 97 8.01 11.16 -4.51
C LYS A 97 8.96 12.34 -4.35
N GLN A 98 9.04 12.95 -3.16
CA GLN A 98 9.99 14.05 -2.93
C GLN A 98 11.43 13.61 -3.21
N GLY A 99 11.79 12.38 -2.83
CA GLY A 99 13.13 11.85 -3.11
C GLY A 99 13.41 11.61 -4.59
N HIS A 100 12.42 11.17 -5.36
CA HIS A 100 12.56 11.06 -6.81
C HIS A 100 12.70 12.42 -7.51
N GLU A 101 11.99 13.45 -7.03
CA GLU A 101 11.95 14.77 -7.66
C GLU A 101 13.17 15.64 -7.30
N TYR A 102 13.58 15.62 -6.02
CA TYR A 102 14.59 16.55 -5.48
C TYR A 102 15.85 15.85 -4.97
N GLY A 103 15.84 14.52 -4.86
CA GLY A 103 16.94 13.73 -4.35
C GLY A 103 16.89 13.49 -2.82
N PRO A 104 17.58 12.45 -2.33
CA PRO A 104 17.45 11.97 -0.95
C PRO A 104 17.95 12.95 0.13
N ASN A 105 18.74 13.97 -0.23
CA ASN A 105 19.33 14.95 0.71
C ASN A 105 18.69 16.35 0.61
N SER A 106 17.54 16.46 -0.06
CA SER A 106 16.89 17.72 -0.35
C SER A 106 16.19 18.35 0.87
N ASN A 107 15.78 19.61 0.75
CA ASN A 107 15.02 20.29 1.82
C ASN A 107 13.57 19.78 1.87
N GLU A 108 13.02 19.38 0.73
CA GLU A 108 11.65 18.91 0.54
C GLU A 108 11.40 17.61 1.32
N ILE A 109 12.34 16.65 1.27
CA ILE A 109 12.27 15.45 2.13
C ILE A 109 12.32 15.84 3.62
N ARG A 110 13.25 16.73 3.98
CA ARG A 110 13.38 17.17 5.38
C ARG A 110 12.11 17.83 5.89
N GLU A 111 11.45 18.60 5.05
CA GLU A 111 10.20 19.29 5.38
C GLU A 111 9.03 18.31 5.53
N ILE A 112 8.82 17.40 4.57
CA ILE A 112 7.70 16.46 4.64
C ILE A 112 7.83 15.48 5.80
N VAL A 113 9.05 15.00 6.07
CA VAL A 113 9.34 14.18 7.25
C VAL A 113 9.08 14.97 8.52
N ARG A 114 9.50 16.25 8.59
CA ARG A 114 9.21 17.13 9.73
C ARG A 114 7.71 17.26 9.96
N ILE A 115 6.92 17.50 8.92
CA ILE A 115 5.45 17.60 9.01
C ILE A 115 4.86 16.32 9.61
N TYR A 116 5.34 15.14 9.19
CA TYR A 116 4.84 13.86 9.71
C TYR A 116 5.16 13.64 11.18
N ILE A 117 6.39 13.95 11.61
CA ILE A 117 6.79 13.75 13.02
C ILE A 117 6.25 14.81 13.96
N SER A 118 5.99 16.04 13.48
CA SER A 118 5.53 17.14 14.34
C SER A 118 4.02 17.21 14.49
N ASN A 119 3.27 16.53 13.61
CA ASN A 119 1.83 16.58 13.64
C ASN A 119 1.27 15.46 14.54
N PRO A 120 0.68 15.81 15.70
CA PRO A 120 0.15 14.82 16.64
C PRO A 120 -1.06 14.05 16.09
N PHE A 121 -1.59 14.45 14.94
CA PHE A 121 -2.65 13.71 14.25
C PHE A 121 -2.14 12.53 13.42
N TYR A 122 -0.82 12.39 13.24
CA TYR A 122 -0.20 11.27 12.51
C TYR A 122 0.52 10.26 13.44
N LEU A 123 0.52 10.51 14.76
CA LEU A 123 1.12 9.67 15.80
C LEU A 123 0.07 9.31 16.86
#